data_AF-A0A094EG78-F1
#
_entry.id   AF-A0A094EG78-F1
#
_cell.length_a   1.000
_cell.length_b   1.000
_cell.length_c   1.000
_cell.angle_alpha   90.00
_cell.angle_beta   90.00
_cell.angle_gamma   90.00
#
_symmetry.space_group_name_H-M   'P 1'
#
loop_
_entity.id
_entity.type
_entity.pdbx_description
1 polymer ?
#
loop_
_entity_poly.entity_id
_entity_poly.type
_entity_poly.pdbx_seq_one_letter_code
_entity_poly.pdbx_strand_id
1 'polypeptide(L)'
;MDHALASLLVGKDVASGEALPGLEEEGSGMSRTDMVRCKSIVEQTRVVVVEVMGREGEVEDEGSMATETEDEGTDGGGAQMDWDEDESDLHNMDVAKVYENTIVRLDEALNRGTAYDVGASSG
;
A
#
# COMPACT_ATOMS: atom_id res chain seq x y z
N MET A 1 -0.90 -6.05 -5.09
CA MET A 1 -0.24 -4.75 -5.30
C MET A 1 -1.31 -3.69 -5.23
N ASP A 2 -0.97 -2.50 -4.78
CA ASP A 2 -1.89 -1.36 -4.80
C ASP A 2 -2.37 -1.03 -6.22
N HIS A 3 -3.60 -0.53 -6.35
CA HIS A 3 -4.24 -0.24 -7.62
C HIS A 3 -3.48 0.80 -8.44
N ALA A 4 -3.04 1.91 -7.81
CA ALA A 4 -2.33 2.96 -8.51
C ALA A 4 -0.97 2.47 -9.04
N LEU A 5 -0.25 1.69 -8.23
CA LEU A 5 1.02 1.07 -8.65
C LEU A 5 0.81 0.05 -9.77
N ALA A 6 -0.28 -0.72 -9.72
CA ALA A 6 -0.64 -1.64 -10.80
C ALA A 6 -0.91 -0.91 -12.11
N SER A 7 -1.66 0.18 -12.04
CA SER A 7 -1.99 0.97 -13.23
C SER A 7 -0.76 1.67 -13.81
N LEU A 8 0.11 2.23 -12.97
CA LEU A 8 1.37 2.83 -13.41
C LEU A 8 2.34 1.81 -14.01
N LEU A 9 2.41 0.59 -13.46
CA LEU A 9 3.26 -0.47 -13.98
C LEU A 9 2.91 -0.82 -15.43
N VAL A 10 1.63 -0.78 -15.79
CA VAL A 10 1.14 -1.16 -17.13
C VAL A 10 0.91 0.05 -18.05
N GLY A 11 0.82 1.27 -17.50
CA GLY A 11 0.44 2.49 -18.23
C GLY A 11 -1.06 2.60 -18.50
N LYS A 12 -1.88 1.77 -17.85
CA LYS A 12 -3.33 1.70 -18.04
C LYS A 12 -4.02 1.50 -16.71
N ASP A 13 -5.18 2.08 -16.54
CA ASP A 13 -6.01 1.79 -15.38
C ASP A 13 -6.39 0.31 -15.35
N VAL A 14 -6.02 -0.43 -14.30
CA VAL A 14 -6.20 -1.89 -14.27
C VAL A 14 -7.66 -2.32 -14.11
N ALA A 15 -8.54 -1.43 -13.61
CA ALA A 15 -9.96 -1.71 -13.46
C ALA A 15 -10.73 -1.52 -14.79
N SER A 16 -10.51 -0.40 -15.48
CA SER A 16 -11.21 -0.04 -16.72
C SER A 16 -10.48 -0.48 -17.99
N GLY A 17 -9.16 -0.64 -17.94
CA GLY A 17 -8.31 -0.91 -19.09
C GLY A 17 -7.96 0.32 -19.94
N GLU A 18 -8.41 1.51 -19.54
CA GLU A 18 -8.12 2.76 -20.26
C GLU A 18 -6.67 3.19 -20.08
N ALA A 19 -6.08 3.82 -21.11
CA ALA A 19 -4.74 4.37 -20.99
C ALA A 19 -4.71 5.51 -19.96
N LEU A 20 -3.69 5.52 -19.11
CA LEU A 20 -3.52 6.60 -18.16
C LEU A 20 -3.12 7.89 -18.91
N PRO A 21 -3.63 9.07 -18.49
CA PRO A 21 -3.23 10.34 -19.08
C PRO A 21 -1.70 10.54 -19.00
N GLY A 22 -1.08 10.94 -20.11
CA GLY A 22 0.37 11.08 -20.26
C GLY A 22 1.13 9.76 -20.45
N LEU A 23 0.42 8.63 -20.52
CA LEU A 23 0.93 7.28 -20.73
C LEU A 23 0.16 6.60 -21.88
N GLU A 24 -0.28 7.36 -22.89
CA GLU A 24 -1.11 6.84 -23.98
C GLU A 24 -0.32 6.00 -25.00
N GLU A 25 1.01 6.15 -25.05
CA GLU A 25 1.87 5.37 -25.94
C GLU A 25 1.97 3.89 -25.52
N GLU A 26 2.16 3.01 -26.50
CA GLU A 26 2.33 1.59 -26.22
C GLU A 26 3.66 1.34 -25.50
N GLY A 27 3.59 0.70 -24.32
CA GLY A 27 4.76 0.48 -23.47
C GLY A 27 5.17 1.69 -22.62
N SER A 28 4.31 2.71 -22.52
CA SER A 28 4.53 3.91 -21.71
C SER A 28 4.63 3.69 -20.19
N GLY A 29 4.21 2.53 -19.68
CA GLY A 29 4.24 2.19 -18.25
C GLY A 29 5.64 2.29 -17.63
N MET A 30 5.77 1.93 -16.35
CA MET A 30 7.04 2.08 -15.64
C MET A 30 8.24 1.50 -16.42
N SER A 31 9.25 2.35 -16.65
CA SER A 31 10.51 1.90 -17.24
C SER A 31 11.23 0.93 -16.29
N ARG A 32 12.23 0.21 -16.81
CA ARG A 32 13.07 -0.65 -15.95
C ARG A 32 13.70 0.10 -14.78
N THR A 33 14.14 1.34 -15.01
CA THR A 33 14.71 2.19 -13.96
C THR A 33 13.66 2.59 -12.93
N ASP A 34 12.45 2.94 -13.38
CA ASP A 34 11.34 3.29 -12.48
C ASP A 34 10.93 2.09 -11.63
N MET A 35 10.86 0.89 -12.22
CA MET A 35 10.56 -0.34 -11.48
C MET A 35 11.61 -0.65 -10.39
N VAL A 36 12.90 -0.54 -10.70
CA VAL A 36 13.96 -0.75 -9.69
C VAL A 36 13.88 0.30 -8.58
N ARG A 37 13.65 1.57 -8.94
CA ARG A 37 13.51 2.66 -7.97
C ARG A 37 12.28 2.46 -7.09
N CYS A 38 11.13 2.13 -7.69
CA CYS A 38 9.89 1.87 -6.98
C CYS A 38 10.03 0.69 -6.03
N LYS A 39 10.64 -0.42 -6.50
CA LYS A 39 10.91 -1.60 -5.68
C LYS A 39 11.74 -1.25 -4.45
N SER A 40 12.83 -0.49 -4.62
CA SER A 40 13.69 -0.09 -3.50
C SER A 40 12.96 0.80 -2.48
N ILE A 41 12.13 1.75 -2.95
CA ILE A 41 11.33 2.61 -2.07
C ILE A 41 10.31 1.77 -1.27
N VAL A 42 9.63 0.86 -1.95
CA VAL A 42 8.64 -0.04 -1.34
C VAL A 42 9.27 -0.97 -0.30
N GLU A 43 10.44 -1.56 -0.60
CA GLU A 43 11.19 -2.40 0.34
C GLU A 43 11.58 -1.63 1.61
N GLN A 44 12.10 -0.41 1.47
CA GLN A 44 12.47 0.43 2.61
C GLN A 44 11.24 0.84 3.44
N THR A 45 10.14 1.20 2.78
CA THR A 45 8.91 1.61 3.44
C THR A 45 8.27 0.45 4.20
N ARG A 46 8.30 -0.75 3.63
CA ARG A 46 7.78 -1.97 4.27
C ARG A 46 8.45 -2.22 5.62
N VAL A 47 9.75 -1.98 5.76
CA VAL A 47 10.46 -2.14 7.05
C VAL A 47 9.87 -1.21 8.10
N VAL A 48 9.70 0.07 7.76
CA VAL A 48 9.14 1.08 8.67
C VAL A 48 7.70 0.75 9.05
N VAL A 49 6.88 0.36 8.06
CA VAL A 49 5.47 0.03 8.29
C VAL A 49 5.32 -1.19 9.20
N VAL A 50 6.09 -2.26 8.95
CA VAL A 50 6.06 -3.46 9.81
C VAL A 50 6.55 -3.14 11.23
N GLU A 51 7.55 -2.27 11.39
CA GLU A 51 8.04 -1.84 12.70
C GLU A 51 6.96 -1.06 13.48
N VAL A 52 6.25 -0.14 12.83
CA VAL A 52 5.17 0.63 13.47
C VAL A 52 3.98 -0.26 13.81
N MET A 53 3.52 -1.07 12.85
CA MET A 53 2.39 -1.97 13.06
C MET A 53 2.69 -3.07 14.08
N GLY A 54 3.96 -3.50 14.20
CA GLY A 54 4.39 -4.43 15.25
C GLY A 54 4.36 -3.82 16.66
N ARG A 55 4.53 -2.49 16.78
CA ARG A 55 4.48 -1.76 18.06
C ARG A 55 3.06 -1.43 18.51
N GLU A 56 2.13 -1.22 17.58
CA GLU A 56 0.72 -0.92 17.90
C GLU A 56 -0.02 -2.11 18.57
N GLY A 57 0.54 -3.32 18.52
CA GLY A 57 0.07 -4.48 19.28
C GLY A 57 0.58 -4.57 20.73
N GLU A 58 1.53 -3.72 21.13
CA GLU A 58 2.09 -3.63 22.47
C GLU A 58 1.58 -2.36 23.19
N VAL A 59 0.26 -2.18 23.26
CA VAL A 59 -0.32 -1.37 24.34
C VAL A 59 -0.37 -2.24 25.58
N GLU A 60 0.70 -2.19 26.38
CA GLU A 60 0.63 -2.67 27.75
C GLU A 60 -0.50 -1.92 28.46
N ASP A 61 -1.52 -2.66 28.90
CA ASP A 61 -2.53 -2.24 29.87
C ASP A 61 -1.84 -1.96 31.21
N GLU A 62 -1.06 -0.88 31.27
CA GLU A 62 -0.52 -0.36 32.53
C GLU A 62 -1.48 0.67 33.13
N GLY A 63 -2.44 0.14 33.87
CA GLY A 63 -2.86 0.78 35.12
C GLY A 63 -4.15 1.58 35.02
N SER A 64 -5.26 0.89 35.25
CA SER A 64 -6.42 1.43 35.95
C SER A 64 -5.99 2.03 37.31
N MET A 65 -5.54 3.28 37.35
CA MET A 65 -5.50 4.08 38.56
C MET A 65 -6.79 4.91 38.58
N ALA A 66 -7.75 4.41 39.35
CA ALA A 66 -8.89 5.18 39.79
C ALA A 66 -8.39 6.49 40.44
N THR A 67 -8.84 7.63 39.91
CA THR A 67 -8.94 8.86 40.69
C THR A 67 -10.33 9.41 40.41
N GLU A 68 -11.19 9.18 41.40
CA GLU A 68 -12.48 9.84 41.53
C GLU A 68 -12.27 11.36 41.45
N THR A 69 -12.89 11.99 40.47
CA THR A 69 -13.17 13.42 40.52
C THR A 69 -14.64 13.60 40.15
N GLU A 70 -15.45 13.74 41.19
CA GLU A 70 -16.82 14.18 41.14
C GLU A 70 -16.79 15.66 40.74
N ASP A 71 -17.33 16.02 39.58
CA ASP A 71 -17.79 17.40 39.33
C ASP A 71 -18.96 17.39 38.35
N GLU A 72 -20.07 17.97 38.80
CA GLU A 72 -21.36 17.98 38.12
C GLU A 72 -21.44 19.10 37.08
N GLY A 73 -21.97 18.75 35.90
CA GLY A 73 -22.76 19.67 35.08
C GLY A 73 -22.04 20.31 33.90
N THR A 74 -22.36 19.86 32.68
CA THR A 74 -23.16 20.65 31.74
C THR A 74 -23.36 19.90 30.42
N ASP A 75 -24.60 19.98 29.95
CA ASP A 75 -25.15 19.56 28.67
C ASP A 75 -24.29 19.98 27.46
N GLY A 76 -24.14 19.07 26.50
CA GLY A 76 -23.35 19.25 25.29
C GLY A 76 -23.40 17.99 24.44
N GLY A 77 -24.54 17.75 23.79
CA GLY A 77 -24.87 16.58 22.99
C GLY A 77 -23.69 15.99 22.19
N GLY A 78 -23.27 14.80 22.61
CA GLY A 78 -22.38 13.94 21.84
C GLY A 78 -23.10 13.51 20.57
N ALA A 79 -22.86 14.21 19.47
CA ALA A 79 -23.03 13.64 18.15
C ALA A 79 -21.99 12.52 18.02
N GLN A 80 -22.38 11.32 18.44
CA GLN A 80 -21.73 10.08 18.06
C GLN A 80 -21.75 10.07 16.53
N MET A 81 -20.62 10.45 15.93
CA MET A 81 -20.36 10.11 14.54
C MET A 81 -20.26 8.60 14.51
N ASP A 82 -21.40 7.98 14.20
CA ASP A 82 -21.52 6.60 13.76
C ASP A 82 -20.75 6.52 12.45
N TRP A 83 -19.42 6.36 12.55
CA TRP A 83 -18.61 5.93 11.43
C TRP A 83 -19.02 4.49 11.21
N ASP A 84 -19.94 4.28 10.25
CA ASP A 84 -20.37 2.97 9.78
C ASP A 84 -19.16 2.04 9.71
N GLU A 85 -19.03 1.17 10.73
CA GLU A 85 -17.88 0.29 10.97
C GLU A 85 -17.74 -0.75 9.84
N ASP A 86 -18.80 -0.90 9.04
CA ASP A 86 -18.95 -1.84 7.93
C ASP A 86 -18.19 -1.44 6.64
N GLU A 87 -17.73 -0.20 6.49
CA GLU A 87 -16.92 0.22 5.31
C GLU A 87 -15.41 -0.03 5.50
N SER A 88 -14.97 -0.24 6.74
CA SER A 88 -13.56 -0.47 7.08
C SER A 88 -13.05 -1.83 6.57
N ASP A 89 -13.89 -2.87 6.63
CA ASP A 89 -13.50 -4.24 6.32
C ASP A 89 -13.38 -4.56 4.82
N LEU A 90 -14.05 -3.81 3.95
CA LEU A 90 -13.96 -3.97 2.49
C LEU A 90 -12.63 -3.45 1.92
N HIS A 91 -11.95 -2.57 2.66
CA HIS A 91 -10.64 -2.00 2.31
C HIS A 91 -9.49 -2.43 3.23
N ASN A 92 -9.74 -3.27 4.23
CA ASN A 92 -8.75 -3.86 5.14
C ASN A 92 -7.85 -4.90 4.44
N MET A 93 -7.16 -4.49 3.38
CA MET A 93 -5.95 -5.20 2.95
C MET A 93 -4.89 -4.96 4.02
N ASP A 94 -4.46 -6.03 4.69
CA ASP A 94 -3.26 -6.01 5.52
C ASP A 94 -2.12 -5.31 4.75
N VAL A 95 -1.76 -4.12 5.21
CA VAL A 95 -0.86 -3.20 4.50
C VAL A 95 0.49 -3.87 4.25
N ALA A 96 0.94 -4.74 5.16
CA ALA A 96 2.15 -5.52 4.97
C ALA A 96 2.03 -6.47 3.76
N LYS A 97 0.86 -7.08 3.55
CA LYS A 97 0.57 -7.92 2.37
C LYS A 97 0.52 -7.09 1.09
N VAL A 98 0.06 -5.84 1.13
CA VAL A 98 0.08 -4.92 -0.02
C VAL A 98 1.50 -4.65 -0.47
N TYR A 99 2.40 -4.30 0.47
CA TYR A 99 3.81 -4.07 0.17
C TYR A 99 4.50 -5.33 -0.36
N GLU A 100 4.30 -6.48 0.30
CA GLU A 100 4.85 -7.77 -0.16
C GLU A 100 4.43 -8.08 -1.61
N ASN A 101 3.13 -7.98 -1.89
CA ASN A 101 2.61 -8.26 -3.23
C ASN A 101 3.15 -7.26 -4.27
N THR A 102 3.34 -6.00 -3.88
CA THR A 102 3.96 -4.98 -4.75
C THR A 102 5.41 -5.34 -5.11
N ILE A 103 6.21 -5.77 -4.15
CA ILE A 103 7.61 -6.21 -4.38
C ILE A 103 7.64 -7.38 -5.36
N VAL A 104 6.82 -8.41 -5.13
CA VAL A 104 6.75 -9.60 -5.99
C VAL A 104 6.38 -9.21 -7.42
N ARG A 105 5.35 -8.37 -7.62
CA ARG A 105 4.90 -7.97 -8.96
C ARG A 105 5.94 -7.15 -9.71
N LEU A 106 6.68 -6.27 -9.01
CA LEU A 106 7.79 -5.53 -9.59
C LEU A 106 8.96 -6.45 -9.96
N ASP A 107 9.27 -7.45 -9.13
CA ASP A 107 10.33 -8.43 -9.41
C ASP A 107 9.99 -9.30 -10.63
N GLU A 108 8.75 -9.78 -10.72
CA GLU A 108 8.26 -10.49 -11.91
C GLU A 108 8.34 -9.61 -13.16
N ALA A 109 7.99 -8.32 -13.07
CA ALA A 109 8.07 -7.39 -14.19
C ALA A 109 9.51 -7.14 -14.64
N LEU A 110 10.44 -6.98 -13.69
CA LEU A 110 11.86 -6.85 -13.95
C LEU A 110 12.44 -8.12 -14.60
N ASN A 111 11.99 -9.30 -14.17
CA ASN A 111 12.46 -10.58 -14.71
C ASN A 111 11.86 -10.89 -16.09
N ARG A 112 10.63 -10.44 -16.38
CA ARG A 112 10.08 -10.47 -17.75
C ARG A 112 10.93 -9.63 -18.71
N GLY A 113 11.51 -8.53 -18.23
CA GLY A 113 12.45 -7.67 -18.94
C GLY A 113 13.83 -8.26 -19.24
N THR A 114 14.28 -9.28 -18.49
CA THR A 114 15.63 -9.86 -18.63
C THR A 114 15.65 -11.19 -19.38
N ALA A 115 14.51 -11.88 -19.47
CA ALA A 115 14.42 -13.19 -20.12
C ALA A 115 14.62 -13.16 -21.65
N TYR A 116 14.41 -12.02 -22.32
CA TYR A 116 14.60 -11.90 -23.77
C TYR A 116 16.01 -11.43 -24.18
N ASP A 117 16.85 -10.96 -23.25
CA ASP A 117 18.18 -10.42 -23.58
C ASP A 117 19.27 -11.52 -23.67
N VAL A 118 18.98 -12.74 -23.18
CA VAL A 118 19.90 -13.89 -23.28
C VAL A 118 19.81 -14.60 -24.65
N GLY A 119 18.84 -14.24 -25.50
CA GLY A 119 18.60 -14.89 -26.80
C GLY A 119 19.17 -14.20 -28.03
N ALA A 120 19.64 -12.94 -27.93
CA ALA A 120 19.99 -12.13 -29.10
C ALA A 120 21.50 -12.00 -29.40
N SER A 121 22.33 -12.92 -28.90
CA SER A 121 23.76 -13.00 -29.27
C SER A 121 24.16 -14.39 -29.78
N SER A 122 23.48 -14.89 -30.81
CA SER A 122 24.01 -15.95 -31.66
C SER A 122 23.31 -15.94 -33.02
N GLY A 123 24.06 -15.59 -34.07
CA GLY A 123 23.63 -15.70 -35.47
C GLY A 123 24.05 -14.52 -36.33
#